data_AF-A0AAX3L1U8-F1
#
_entry.id   AF-A0AAX3L1U8-F1
#
_cell.length_a   1.000
_cell.length_b   1.000
_cell.length_c   1.000
_cell.angle_alpha   90.00
_cell.angle_beta   90.00
_cell.angle_gamma   90.00
#
_symmetry.space_group_name_H-M   'P 1'
#
loop_
_entity.id
_entity.type
_entity.pdbx_description
1 polymer ?
#
loop_
_entity_poly.entity_id
_entity_poly.type
_entity_poly.pdbx_seq_one_letter_code
_entity_poly.pdbx_strand_id
1 'polypeptide(L)'
;MKYRISVEARQDLADILVYSAQQFGSAARKRYQSLLVGSFNLIATDPYGPVSRARDELHEGLRSLHLAHAQRGIPSEQRVGQPRHVVFYRIAADDVIEIVRLLHDLMEPKEHLASPR
;
A
#
# COMPACT_ATOMS: atom_id res chain seq x y z
N MET A 1 1.05 -3.70 -15.44
CA MET A 1 1.27 -2.24 -15.62
C MET A 1 2.52 -1.82 -14.84
N LYS A 2 3.17 -0.71 -15.20
CA LYS A 2 4.21 -0.12 -14.34
C LYS A 2 3.54 0.70 -13.24
N TYR A 3 4.22 0.87 -12.11
CA TYR A 3 3.77 1.78 -11.06
C TYR A 3 4.80 2.87 -10.79
N ARG A 4 4.31 4.04 -10.38
CA ARG A 4 5.09 5.13 -9.80
C ARG A 4 4.57 5.43 -8.41
N ILE A 5 5.46 5.93 -7.55
CA ILE A 5 5.16 6.24 -6.16
C ILE A 5 5.18 7.76 -6.01
N SER A 6 4.11 8.34 -5.44
CA SER A 6 4.04 9.77 -5.10
C SER A 6 5.13 10.15 -4.09
N VAL A 7 5.32 11.46 -3.87
CA VAL A 7 6.30 11.93 -2.87
C VAL A 7 5.84 11.54 -1.47
N GLU A 8 4.55 11.70 -1.19
CA GLU A 8 3.91 11.39 0.08
C GLU A 8 3.99 9.88 0.38
N ALA A 9 3.70 9.03 -0.60
CA ALA A 9 3.81 7.57 -0.43
C ALA A 9 5.27 7.12 -0.22
N ARG A 10 6.26 7.83 -0.79
CA ARG A 10 7.69 7.55 -0.48
C ARG A 10 8.03 7.89 0.97
N GLN A 11 7.47 8.98 1.48
CA GLN A 11 7.64 9.35 2.89
C GLN A 11 6.97 8.31 3.80
N ASP A 12 5.71 7.94 3.50
CA ASP A 12 4.98 6.90 4.24
C ASP A 12 5.79 5.59 4.28
N LEU A 13 6.37 5.16 3.13
CA LEU A 13 7.23 3.97 3.05
C LEU A 13 8.46 4.06 3.95
N ALA A 14 9.15 5.22 3.96
CA ALA A 14 10.31 5.42 4.78
C ALA A 14 9.94 5.30 6.27
N ASP A 15 8.87 5.98 6.69
CA ASP A 15 8.40 6.00 8.08
C ASP A 15 7.98 4.61 8.54
N ILE A 16 7.22 3.86 7.72
CA ILE A 16 6.82 2.48 8.00
C ILE A 16 8.04 1.57 8.21
N LEU A 17 9.04 1.67 7.32
CA LEU A 17 10.22 0.80 7.39
C LEU A 17 11.17 1.16 8.54
N VAL A 18 11.30 2.46 8.87
CA VAL A 18 12.05 2.93 10.03
C VAL A 18 11.37 2.45 11.31
N TYR A 19 10.07 2.70 11.45
CA TYR A 19 9.28 2.24 12.60
C TYR A 19 9.37 0.72 12.76
N SER A 20 9.22 -0.04 11.67
CA SER A 20 9.29 -1.50 11.70
C SER A 20 10.66 -2.01 12.19
N ALA A 21 11.76 -1.38 11.76
CA ALA A 21 13.09 -1.72 12.26
C ALA A 21 13.28 -1.37 13.74
N GLN A 22 12.81 -0.19 14.16
CA GLN A 22 12.99 0.28 15.53
C GLN A 22 12.19 -0.57 16.54
N GLN A 23 10.95 -0.94 16.19
CA GLN A 23 10.06 -1.65 17.12
C GLN A 23 10.23 -3.17 17.08
N PHE A 24 10.55 -3.74 15.90
CA PHE A 24 10.50 -5.19 15.69
C PHE A 24 11.80 -5.78 15.11
N GLY A 25 12.82 -4.94 14.92
CA GLY A 25 14.13 -5.36 14.41
C GLY A 25 14.21 -5.53 12.90
N SER A 26 15.43 -5.76 12.42
CA SER A 26 15.76 -5.77 10.99
C SER A 26 15.06 -6.87 10.19
N ALA A 27 14.85 -8.04 10.79
CA ALA A 27 14.14 -9.15 10.14
C ALA A 27 12.66 -8.81 9.90
N ALA A 28 12.00 -8.15 10.84
CA ALA A 28 10.62 -7.69 10.68
C ALA A 28 10.52 -6.60 9.62
N ARG A 29 11.45 -5.62 9.61
CA ARG A 29 11.54 -4.61 8.54
C ARG A 29 11.63 -5.26 7.16
N LYS A 30 12.47 -6.28 7.00
CA LYS A 30 12.62 -7.00 5.72
C LYS A 30 11.32 -7.67 5.30
N ARG A 31 10.63 -8.38 6.20
CA ARG A 31 9.32 -8.98 5.91
C ARG A 31 8.29 -7.91 5.52
N TYR A 32 8.27 -6.78 6.23
CA TYR A 32 7.37 -5.67 5.93
C TYR A 32 7.66 -5.05 4.56
N GLN A 33 8.94 -4.88 4.21
CA GLN A 33 9.35 -4.40 2.89
C GLN A 33 8.88 -5.35 1.78
N SER A 34 9.09 -6.66 1.94
CA SER A 34 8.59 -7.65 0.97
C SER A 34 7.07 -7.62 0.83
N LEU A 35 6.36 -7.40 1.94
CA LEU A 35 4.91 -7.26 1.93
C LEU A 35 4.43 -6.05 1.12
N LEU A 36 5.09 -4.91 1.29
CA LEU A 36 4.82 -3.69 0.53
C LEU A 36 5.09 -3.87 -0.97
N VAL A 37 6.20 -4.50 -1.33
CA VAL A 37 6.51 -4.80 -2.74
C VAL A 37 5.48 -5.77 -3.34
N GLY A 38 5.10 -6.81 -2.57
CA GLY A 38 4.08 -7.76 -2.99
C GLY A 38 2.72 -7.10 -3.26
N SER A 39 2.31 -6.14 -2.41
CA SER A 39 1.05 -5.41 -2.61
C SER A 39 1.09 -4.53 -3.86
N PHE A 40 2.19 -3.84 -4.13
CA PHE A 40 2.35 -3.05 -5.36
C PHE A 40 2.33 -3.92 -6.61
N ASN A 41 2.95 -5.10 -6.56
CA ASN A 41 2.92 -6.05 -7.67
C ASN A 41 1.51 -6.60 -7.93
N LEU A 42 0.73 -6.87 -6.87
CA LEU A 42 -0.68 -7.27 -7.03
C LEU A 42 -1.50 -6.17 -7.70
N ILE A 43 -1.36 -4.92 -7.25
CA ILE A 43 -2.04 -3.78 -7.86
C ILE A 43 -1.62 -3.61 -9.33
N ALA A 44 -0.33 -3.74 -9.62
CA ALA A 44 0.21 -3.60 -10.96
C ALA A 44 -0.22 -4.73 -11.92
N THR A 45 -0.54 -5.91 -11.38
CA THR A 45 -1.01 -7.07 -12.15
C THR A 45 -2.49 -6.95 -12.48
N ASP A 46 -3.31 -6.61 -11.48
CA ASP A 46 -4.75 -6.48 -11.65
C ASP A 46 -5.30 -5.35 -10.75
N PRO A 47 -5.29 -4.10 -11.24
CA PRO A 47 -5.69 -2.95 -10.44
C PRO A 47 -7.19 -2.90 -10.16
N TYR A 48 -8.00 -3.70 -10.86
CA TYR A 48 -9.45 -3.80 -10.67
C TYR A 48 -9.88 -5.13 -10.05
N GLY A 49 -8.90 -5.96 -9.66
CA GLY A 49 -9.12 -7.31 -9.16
C GLY A 49 -9.86 -7.41 -7.83
N PRO A 50 -10.15 -8.63 -7.37
CA PRO A 50 -11.04 -8.90 -6.23
C PRO A 50 -10.51 -8.41 -4.87
N VAL A 51 -9.22 -8.08 -4.79
CA VAL A 51 -8.58 -7.52 -3.58
C VAL A 51 -8.51 -5.99 -3.58
N SER A 52 -8.95 -5.38 -4.68
CA SER A 52 -9.03 -3.94 -4.86
C SER A 52 -10.44 -3.44 -4.52
N ARG A 53 -10.52 -2.33 -3.79
CA ARG A 53 -11.78 -1.66 -3.48
C ARG A 53 -11.78 -0.25 -4.06
N ALA A 54 -12.83 0.08 -4.81
CA ALA A 54 -13.09 1.45 -5.27
C ALA A 54 -13.34 2.38 -4.07
N ARG A 55 -12.83 3.61 -4.17
CA ARG A 55 -12.84 4.62 -3.12
C ARG A 55 -13.33 5.97 -3.65
N ASP A 56 -14.28 5.93 -4.58
CA ASP A 56 -14.88 7.12 -5.17
C ASP A 56 -15.55 8.03 -4.12
N GLU A 57 -15.92 7.48 -2.95
CA GLU A 57 -16.39 8.26 -1.79
C GLU A 57 -15.32 9.17 -1.16
N LEU A 58 -14.05 8.97 -1.50
CA LEU A 58 -12.92 9.79 -1.08
C LEU A 58 -12.50 10.72 -2.22
N HIS A 59 -12.18 10.13 -3.38
CA HIS A 59 -11.84 10.83 -4.61
C HIS A 59 -12.17 9.94 -5.82
N GLU A 60 -12.67 10.54 -6.90
CA GLU A 60 -12.98 9.83 -8.14
C GLU A 60 -11.77 9.04 -8.67
N GLY A 61 -12.00 7.77 -9.02
CA GLY A 61 -10.98 6.88 -9.58
C GLY A 61 -9.96 6.37 -8.56
N LEU A 62 -10.09 6.75 -7.28
CA LEU A 62 -9.25 6.23 -6.21
C LEU A 62 -9.62 4.79 -5.89
N ARG A 63 -8.60 3.99 -5.56
CA ARG A 63 -8.73 2.60 -5.17
C ARG A 63 -7.86 2.32 -3.95
N SER A 64 -8.16 1.23 -3.26
CA SER A 64 -7.41 0.81 -2.08
C SER A 64 -7.19 -0.70 -2.06
N LEU A 65 -6.05 -1.12 -1.50
CA LEU A 65 -5.73 -2.52 -1.22
C LEU A 65 -5.11 -2.64 0.17
N HIS A 66 -5.71 -3.46 1.03
CA HIS A 66 -5.17 -3.74 2.37
C HIS A 66 -4.00 -4.72 2.30
N LEU A 67 -2.89 -4.44 2.99
CA LEU A 67 -1.65 -5.23 2.87
C LEU A 67 -1.83 -6.71 3.21
N ALA A 68 -2.76 -7.06 4.10
CA ALA A 68 -3.09 -8.45 4.39
C ALA A 68 -3.35 -9.32 3.14
N HIS A 69 -3.87 -8.75 2.05
CA HIS A 69 -4.12 -9.49 0.81
C HIS A 69 -2.84 -9.94 0.10
N ALA A 70 -1.72 -9.22 0.31
CA ALA A 70 -0.42 -9.54 -0.26
C ALA A 70 0.31 -10.68 0.48
N GLN A 71 -0.27 -11.24 1.54
CA GLN A 71 0.27 -12.39 2.26
C GLN A 71 -0.33 -13.74 1.82
N ARG A 72 -1.28 -13.73 0.87
CA ARG A 72 -1.86 -14.98 0.34
C ARG A 72 -0.77 -15.82 -0.30
N GLY A 73 -0.67 -17.09 0.10
CA GLY A 73 0.36 -18.00 -0.39
C GLY A 73 1.73 -17.89 0.31
N ILE A 74 1.94 -16.90 1.19
CA ILE A 74 3.17 -16.83 2.00
C ILE A 74 3.07 -17.81 3.18
N PRO A 75 4.10 -18.61 3.49
CA PRO A 75 4.15 -19.46 4.68
C PRO A 75 3.95 -18.68 5.98
N SER A 76 3.26 -19.25 6.97
CA SER A 76 2.83 -18.53 8.18
C SER A 76 4.00 -17.92 8.96
N GLU A 77 5.13 -18.61 9.03
CA GLU A 77 6.36 -18.17 9.69
C GLU A 77 7.05 -16.98 9.00
N GLN A 78 6.69 -16.70 7.75
CA GLN A 78 7.22 -15.60 6.94
C GLN A 78 6.25 -14.42 6.83
N ARG A 79 5.03 -14.54 7.38
CA ARG A 79 4.05 -13.47 7.37
C ARG A 79 4.38 -12.37 8.39
N VAL A 80 3.94 -11.17 8.09
CA VAL A 80 3.76 -10.09 9.04
C VAL A 80 2.47 -10.37 9.83
N GLY A 81 2.59 -10.48 11.16
CA GLY A 81 1.45 -10.80 12.03
C GLY A 81 0.35 -9.74 12.00
N GLN A 82 0.71 -8.46 11.92
CA GLN A 82 -0.23 -7.33 11.88
C GLN A 82 0.10 -6.37 10.71
N PRO A 83 -0.38 -6.66 9.49
CA PRO A 83 -0.10 -5.84 8.31
C PRO A 83 -1.05 -4.63 8.24
N ARG A 84 -0.93 -3.72 9.21
CA ARG A 84 -1.90 -2.65 9.51
C ARG A 84 -1.90 -1.43 8.58
N HIS A 85 -1.63 -1.63 7.29
CA HIS A 85 -1.66 -0.53 6.32
C HIS A 85 -2.51 -0.85 5.10
N VAL A 86 -3.03 0.21 4.51
CA VAL A 86 -3.79 0.23 3.28
C VAL A 86 -3.02 1.06 2.25
N VAL A 87 -2.82 0.48 1.08
CA VAL A 87 -2.27 1.18 -0.08
C VAL A 87 -3.42 1.86 -0.80
N PHE A 88 -3.34 3.18 -0.94
CA PHE A 88 -4.23 3.96 -1.79
C PHE A 88 -3.54 4.25 -3.12
N TYR A 89 -4.24 4.02 -4.22
CA TYR A 89 -3.68 4.17 -5.56
C TYR A 89 -4.76 4.58 -6.55
N ARG A 90 -4.35 5.03 -7.72
CA ARG A 90 -5.22 5.28 -8.86
C ARG A 90 -4.54 4.85 -10.15
N ILE A 91 -5.33 4.69 -11.20
CA ILE A 91 -4.82 4.49 -12.55
C ILE A 91 -4.69 5.88 -13.18
N ALA A 92 -3.47 6.30 -13.50
CA ALA A 92 -3.22 7.58 -14.16
C ALA A 92 -3.42 7.45 -15.68
N ALA A 93 -3.40 8.59 -16.38
CA ALA A 93 -3.25 8.59 -17.84
C ALA A 93 -2.01 7.76 -18.23
N ASP A 94 -2.08 7.09 -19.38
CA ASP A 94 -1.05 6.19 -19.93
C ASP A 94 -0.92 4.80 -19.24
N ASP A 95 -1.98 4.32 -18.58
CA ASP A 95 -2.02 2.98 -17.95
C ASP A 95 -0.90 2.75 -16.91
N VAL A 96 -0.53 3.82 -16.20
CA VAL A 96 0.42 3.78 -15.09
C VAL A 96 -0.31 3.79 -13.76
N ILE A 97 0.03 2.86 -12.87
CA ILE A 97 -0.47 2.89 -11.49
C ILE A 97 0.28 3.98 -10.72
N GLU A 98 -0.45 4.89 -10.10
CA GLU A 98 0.11 5.81 -9.12
C GLU A 98 -0.22 5.32 -7.71
N ILE A 99 0.80 4.96 -6.93
CA ILE A 99 0.67 4.75 -5.49
C ILE A 99 0.63 6.12 -4.83
N VAL A 100 -0.53 6.46 -4.25
CA VAL A 100 -0.85 7.80 -3.75
C VAL A 100 -0.46 7.97 -2.29
N ARG A 101 -0.84 7.03 -1.42
CA ARG A 101 -0.51 7.02 0.03
C ARG A 101 -0.44 5.59 0.57
N LEU A 102 0.29 5.41 1.67
CA LEU A 102 0.22 4.21 2.50
C LEU A 102 -0.19 4.61 3.91
N LEU A 103 -1.47 4.39 4.23
CA LEU A 103 -2.03 4.83 5.50
C LEU A 103 -2.20 3.65 6.45
N HIS A 104 -1.96 3.89 7.73
CA HIS A 104 -2.23 2.90 8.76
C HIS A 104 -3.75 2.76 8.94
N ASP A 105 -4.26 1.57 9.28
CA ASP A 105 -5.71 1.26 9.32
C ASP A 105 -6.54 2.14 10.27
N LEU A 106 -5.88 2.82 11.21
CA LEU A 106 -6.52 3.73 12.18
C LEU A 106 -6.57 5.19 11.73
N MET A 107 -5.92 5.52 10.60
CA MET A 107 -5.91 6.88 10.09
C MET A 107 -7.19 7.16 9.32
N GLU A 108 -7.76 8.35 9.50
CA GLU A 108 -8.91 8.80 8.71
C GLU A 108 -8.43 9.19 7.30
N PRO A 109 -8.75 8.43 6.24
CA PRO A 109 -8.14 8.63 4.94
C PRO A 109 -8.43 10.02 4.35
N LYS A 110 -9.60 10.60 4.65
CA LYS A 110 -9.98 11.93 4.16
C LYS A 110 -9.04 13.05 4.63
N GLU A 111 -8.40 12.90 5.78
CA GLU A 111 -7.48 13.90 6.33
C GLU A 111 -6.07 13.81 5.72
N HIS A 112 -5.77 12.71 5.03
CA HIS A 112 -4.43 12.40 4.53
C HIS A 112 -4.36 12.26 3.01
N LEU A 113 -5.50 12.08 2.36
CA LEU A 113 -5.60 12.11 0.90
C LEU A 113 -5.85 13.56 0.50
N ALA A 114 -4.78 14.25 0.13
CA ALA A 114 -4.92 15.55 -0.53
C ALA A 114 -5.64 15.33 -1.87
N SER A 115 -6.52 16.26 -2.24
CA SER A 115 -7.06 16.28 -3.60
C SER A 115 -5.87 16.43 -4.56
N PRO A 116 -5.63 15.48 -5.47
CA PRO A 116 -4.59 15.64 -6.46
C PRO A 116 -4.97 16.84 -7.35
N ARG A 117 -4.03 17.75 -7.57
CA ARG A 117 -4.12 18.74 -8.65
C ARG A 117 -4.13 18.04 -10.01
#